data_AF-A0AAX4FX85-F1
#
_entry.id   AF-A0AAX4FX85-F1
#
_cell.length_a   1.000
_cell.length_b   1.000
_cell.length_c   1.000
_cell.angle_alpha   90.00
_cell.angle_beta   90.00
_cell.angle_gamma   90.00
#
_symmetry.space_group_name_H-M   'P 1'
#
loop_
_entity.id
_entity.type
_entity.pdbx_description
1 polymer ?
#
loop_
_entity_poly.entity_id
_entity_poly.type
_entity_poly.pdbx_seq_one_letter_code
_entity_poly.pdbx_strand_id
1 'polypeptide(L)'
;MTRGELKRRIKKLLETAKKVDEEERELFGTGSPFTIPEECADDPDLMKKIEKLVSAYNRLVESGERRINLTDEDANLMICKKSCLAAYNVQTAVDDRANLIVAVDLTTEETDYHQLIRSNG
;
A
#
# COMPACT_ATOMS: atom_id res chain seq x y z
N MET A 1 -34.31 14.90 22.77
CA MET A 1 -33.13 15.68 23.20
C MET A 1 -33.29 17.11 22.70
N THR A 2 -33.43 18.07 23.60
CA THR A 2 -33.66 19.49 23.25
C THR A 2 -32.34 20.18 22.89
N ARG A 3 -32.42 21.32 22.19
CA ARG A 3 -31.24 22.12 21.80
C ARG A 3 -30.34 22.50 23.00
N GLY A 4 -30.93 22.66 24.19
CA GLY A 4 -30.20 22.96 25.42
C GLY A 4 -29.41 21.77 25.97
N GLU A 5 -29.99 20.57 25.93
CA GLU A 5 -29.31 19.32 26.33
C GLU A 5 -28.14 19.00 25.40
N LEU A 6 -28.32 19.23 24.09
CA LEU A 6 -27.26 19.05 23.09
C LEU A 6 -26.07 19.99 23.37
N LYS A 7 -26.33 21.28 23.62
CA LYS A 7 -25.27 22.25 23.96
C LYS A 7 -24.50 21.84 25.21
N ARG A 8 -25.20 21.35 26.24
CA ARG A 8 -24.57 20.89 27.49
C ARG A 8 -23.67 19.68 27.25
N ARG A 9 -24.12 18.73 26.41
CA ARG A 9 -23.34 17.55 26.04
C ARG A 9 -22.10 17.90 25.20
N ILE A 10 -22.24 18.82 24.24
CA ILE A 10 -21.11 19.35 23.46
C ILE A 10 -20.08 20.01 24.38
N LYS A 11 -20.54 20.84 25.33
CA LYS A 11 -19.65 21.49 26.30
C LYS A 11 -18.85 20.46 27.12
N LYS A 12 -19.52 19.43 27.63
CA LYS A 12 -18.88 18.36 28.40
C LYS A 12 -17.85 17.60 27.56
N LEU A 13 -18.18 17.27 26.30
CA LEU A 13 -17.25 16.60 25.37
C LEU A 13 -16.00 17.44 25.09
N LEU A 14 -16.15 18.74 24.84
CA LEU A 14 -15.02 19.63 24.60
C LEU A 14 -14.10 19.77 25.82
N GLU A 15 -14.68 19.81 27.02
CA GLU A 15 -13.93 19.89 28.27
C GLU A 15 -13.16 18.59 28.55
N THR A 16 -13.79 17.44 28.30
CA THR A 16 -13.12 16.14 28.38
C THR A 16 -12.00 16.02 27.34
N ALA A 17 -12.22 16.44 26.09
CA ALA A 17 -11.21 16.41 25.04
C ALA A 17 -9.99 17.26 25.39
N LYS A 18 -10.20 18.47 25.92
CA LYS A 18 -9.10 19.34 26.36
C LYS A 18 -8.28 18.71 27.48
N LYS A 19 -8.96 18.09 28.46
CA LYS A 19 -8.28 17.44 29.57
C LYS A 19 -7.43 16.26 29.09
N VAL A 20 -7.97 15.45 28.18
CA VAL A 20 -7.22 14.33 27.58
C VAL A 20 -6.03 14.82 26.77
N ASP A 21 -6.18 15.88 25.97
CA ASP A 21 -5.05 16.47 25.20
C ASP A 21 -3.92 16.96 26.12
N GLU A 22 -4.26 17.51 27.29
CA GLU A 22 -3.29 17.98 28.27
C GLU A 22 -2.59 16.81 28.99
N GLU A 23 -3.33 15.79 29.40
CA GLU A 23 -2.78 14.54 29.96
C GLU A 23 -1.88 13.80 28.96
N GLU A 24 -2.29 13.72 27.69
CA GLU A 24 -1.49 13.12 26.62
C GLU A 24 -0.21 13.92 26.36
N ARG A 25 -0.27 15.26 26.41
CA ARG A 25 0.90 16.12 26.25
C ARG A 25 1.90 15.98 27.39
N GLU A 26 1.43 15.82 28.62
CA GLU A 26 2.30 15.56 29.77
C GLU A 26 2.99 14.18 29.67
N LEU A 27 2.28 13.17 29.19
CA LEU A 27 2.78 11.80 29.13
C LEU A 27 3.66 11.52 27.90
N PHE A 28 3.32 12.10 26.74
CA PHE A 28 3.93 11.81 25.45
C PHE A 28 4.64 13.01 24.80
N GLY A 29 4.60 14.18 25.43
CA GLY A 29 5.18 15.41 24.89
C GLY A 29 4.33 16.03 23.76
N THR A 30 4.90 17.00 23.05
CA THR A 30 4.24 17.69 21.92
C THR A 30 4.48 17.00 20.57
N GLY A 31 5.01 15.78 20.59
CA GLY A 31 5.31 15.03 19.37
C GLY A 31 4.03 14.69 18.59
N SER A 32 4.11 14.77 17.26
CA SER A 32 3.05 14.29 16.38
C SER A 32 3.36 12.86 15.95
N PRO A 33 2.35 11.99 15.73
CA PRO A 33 2.56 10.69 15.09
C PRO A 33 3.21 10.79 13.70
N PHE A 34 3.18 11.98 13.10
CA PHE A 34 3.76 12.28 11.79
C PHE A 34 5.16 12.89 11.85
N THR A 35 5.71 13.12 13.05
CA THR A 35 7.07 13.65 13.24
C THR A 35 7.99 12.57 13.77
N ILE A 36 9.16 12.41 13.16
CA ILE A 36 10.19 11.50 13.63
C ILE A 36 10.85 12.13 14.86
N PRO A 37 10.88 11.44 16.03
CA PRO A 37 11.59 11.93 17.21
C PRO A 37 13.07 12.18 16.90
N GLU A 38 13.68 13.23 17.46
CA GLU A 38 15.11 13.53 17.25
C GLU A 38 16.02 12.35 17.63
N GLU A 39 15.66 11.60 18.67
CA GLU A 39 16.35 10.39 19.10
C GLU A 39 16.37 9.28 18.03
N CYS A 40 15.36 9.27 17.17
CA CYS A 40 15.24 8.34 16.05
C CYS A 40 15.81 8.92 14.75
N ALA A 41 16.07 10.23 14.67
CA ALA A 41 16.53 10.90 13.46
C ALA A 41 17.95 10.46 13.07
N ASP A 42 18.78 10.12 14.06
CA ASP A 42 20.16 9.63 13.86
C ASP A 42 20.25 8.11 13.70
N ASP A 43 19.12 7.38 13.74
CA ASP A 43 19.12 5.93 13.52
C ASP A 43 19.51 5.62 12.05
N PRO A 44 20.68 5.01 11.81
CA PRO A 44 21.17 4.76 10.45
C PRO A 44 20.27 3.79 9.67
N ASP A 45 19.59 2.85 10.35
CA ASP A 45 18.67 1.92 9.70
C ASP A 45 17.36 2.63 9.32
N LEU A 46 16.91 3.58 10.14
CA LEU A 46 15.73 4.40 9.81
C LEU A 46 16.03 5.32 8.63
N MET A 47 17.17 6.01 8.65
CA MET A 47 17.59 6.88 7.54
C MET A 47 17.70 6.10 6.22
N LYS A 48 18.29 4.92 6.25
CA LYS A 48 18.37 4.03 5.07
C LYS A 48 17.00 3.59 4.57
N LYS A 49 16.02 3.36 5.47
CA LYS A 49 14.63 3.06 5.08
C LYS A 49 13.96 4.27 4.45
N ILE A 50 14.15 5.47 5.00
CA ILE A 50 13.63 6.72 4.45
C ILE A 50 14.18 6.95 3.04
N GLU A 51 15.49 6.83 2.85
CA GLU A 51 16.12 6.96 1.53
C GLU A 51 15.52 6.00 0.50
N LYS A 52 15.35 4.72 0.87
CA LYS A 52 14.70 3.72 0.01
C LYS A 52 13.27 4.12 -0.34
N LEU A 53 12.48 4.60 0.62
CA LEU A 53 11.11 5.01 0.39
C LEU A 53 11.01 6.26 -0.48
N VAL A 54 11.92 7.23 -0.30
CA VAL A 54 12.00 8.44 -1.14
C VAL A 54 12.36 8.06 -2.58
N SER A 55 13.35 7.19 -2.77
CA SER A 55 13.72 6.69 -4.11
C SER A 55 12.56 5.97 -4.78
N ALA A 56 11.87 5.10 -4.04
CA ALA A 56 10.70 4.38 -4.53
C ALA A 56 9.56 5.33 -4.91
N TYR A 57 9.29 6.34 -4.07
CA TYR A 57 8.28 7.37 -4.34
C TYR A 57 8.58 8.16 -5.62
N ASN A 58 9.83 8.60 -5.81
CA ASN A 58 10.23 9.32 -7.02
C ASN A 58 10.01 8.46 -8.26
N ARG A 59 10.37 7.17 -8.22
CA ARG A 59 10.10 6.23 -9.32
C ARG A 59 8.61 6.09 -9.61
N LEU A 60 7.77 5.96 -8.59
CA LEU A 60 6.31 5.86 -8.74
C LEU A 60 5.74 7.09 -9.47
N VAL A 61 6.25 8.28 -9.14
CA VAL A 61 5.86 9.54 -9.79
C VAL A 61 6.35 9.60 -11.24
N GLU A 62 7.59 9.17 -11.51
CA GLU A 62 8.18 9.17 -12.86
C GLU A 62 7.54 8.15 -13.80
N SER A 63 7.25 6.93 -13.31
CA SER A 63 6.62 5.87 -14.11
C SER A 63 5.14 6.13 -14.37
N GLY A 64 4.49 6.95 -13.54
CA GLY A 64 3.04 7.16 -13.58
C GLY A 64 2.23 5.94 -13.13
N GLU A 65 2.89 4.94 -12.55
CA GLU A 65 2.24 3.75 -12.04
C GLU A 65 1.40 4.06 -10.80
N ARG A 66 0.37 3.24 -10.56
CA ARG A 66 -0.49 3.41 -9.38
C ARG A 66 0.16 2.88 -8.11
N ARG A 67 1.06 1.90 -8.22
CA ARG A 67 1.69 1.17 -7.12
C ARG A 67 3.03 0.61 -7.60
N ILE A 68 3.96 0.44 -6.67
CA ILE A 68 5.23 -0.26 -6.90
C ILE A 68 5.46 -1.27 -5.78
N ASN A 69 6.14 -2.37 -6.09
CA ASN A 69 6.59 -3.32 -5.09
C ASN A 69 8.00 -2.96 -4.62
N LEU A 70 8.18 -2.86 -3.29
CA LEU A 70 9.44 -2.47 -2.66
C LEU A 70 10.44 -3.63 -2.54
N THR A 71 9.96 -4.88 -2.61
CA THR A 71 10.79 -6.08 -2.45
C THR A 71 11.34 -6.57 -3.79
N ASP A 72 10.53 -6.46 -4.83
CA ASP A 72 10.84 -6.88 -6.20
C ASP A 72 10.17 -5.89 -7.16
N GLU A 73 11.00 -5.10 -7.83
CA GLU A 73 10.55 -3.93 -8.59
C GLU A 73 9.84 -4.32 -9.89
N ASP A 74 10.15 -5.49 -10.43
CA ASP A 74 9.60 -5.98 -11.69
C ASP A 74 8.27 -6.75 -11.46
N ALA A 75 7.99 -7.16 -10.23
CA ALA A 75 6.78 -7.89 -9.88
C ALA A 75 5.57 -6.97 -9.73
N ASN A 76 4.52 -7.27 -10.49
CA ASN A 76 3.25 -6.55 -10.45
C ASN A 76 2.23 -7.21 -9.50
N LEU A 77 1.17 -6.47 -9.14
CA LEU A 77 0.09 -7.03 -8.33
C LEU A 77 -0.88 -7.85 -9.19
N MET A 78 -1.04 -9.12 -8.84
CA MET A 78 -1.94 -10.05 -9.50
C MET A 78 -3.14 -10.36 -8.62
N ILE A 79 -4.35 -10.26 -9.19
CA ILE A 79 -5.59 -10.64 -8.53
C ILE A 79 -5.73 -12.16 -8.60
N CYS A 80 -5.48 -12.82 -7.48
CA CYS A 80 -5.81 -14.22 -7.28
C CYS A 80 -7.14 -14.32 -6.53
N LYS A 81 -7.85 -15.45 -6.70
CA LYS A 81 -9.24 -15.69 -6.25
C LYS A 81 -9.67 -15.01 -4.94
N LYS A 82 -8.83 -15.01 -3.90
CA LYS A 82 -9.14 -14.45 -2.57
C LYS A 82 -8.14 -13.38 -2.10
N SER A 83 -7.14 -13.03 -2.91
CA SER A 83 -6.03 -12.17 -2.48
C SER A 83 -5.32 -11.55 -3.67
N CYS A 84 -4.81 -10.34 -3.50
CA CYS A 84 -3.80 -9.78 -4.41
C CYS A 84 -2.41 -10.20 -3.94
N LEU A 85 -1.54 -10.61 -4.86
CA LEU A 85 -0.16 -11.00 -4.55
C LEU A 85 0.80 -10.44 -5.59
N ALA A 86 2.02 -10.11 -5.17
CA ALA A 86 3.06 -9.71 -6.10
C ALA A 86 3.52 -10.94 -6.91
N ALA A 87 3.34 -10.91 -8.22
CA ALA A 87 3.71 -11.99 -9.13
C ALA A 87 3.88 -11.49 -10.57
N TYR A 88 4.39 -12.39 -11.40
CA TYR A 88 4.45 -12.24 -12.85
C TYR A 88 3.30 -13.00 -13.48
N ASN A 89 2.63 -12.39 -14.45
CA ASN A 89 1.57 -13.04 -15.22
C ASN A 89 2.20 -13.58 -16.52
N VAL A 90 2.73 -14.80 -16.40
CA VAL A 90 3.32 -15.55 -17.52
C VAL A 90 2.21 -16.39 -18.15
N GLN A 91 2.04 -16.25 -19.46
CA GLN A 91 1.13 -17.06 -20.25
C GLN A 91 1.93 -17.94 -21.20
N THR A 92 1.53 -19.20 -21.34
CA THR A 92 2.28 -20.19 -22.13
C THR A 92 1.31 -21.04 -22.93
N ALA A 93 1.62 -21.23 -24.21
CA ALA A 93 0.90 -22.15 -25.10
C ALA A 93 1.76 -23.39 -25.37
N VAL A 94 1.12 -24.56 -25.31
CA VAL A 94 1.77 -25.86 -25.46
C VAL A 94 1.07 -26.64 -26.57
N ASP A 95 1.85 -27.28 -27.44
CA ASP A 95 1.36 -28.22 -28.44
C ASP A 95 0.84 -29.49 -27.76
N ASP A 96 -0.38 -29.90 -28.10
CA ASP A 96 -1.11 -31.00 -27.44
C ASP A 96 -0.53 -32.39 -27.77
N ARG A 97 0.14 -32.54 -28.92
CA ARG A 97 0.66 -33.83 -29.39
C ARG A 97 2.10 -34.07 -28.93
N ALA A 98 2.94 -33.06 -29.08
CA ALA A 98 4.37 -33.14 -28.80
C ALA A 98 4.75 -32.65 -27.39
N ASN A 99 3.81 -32.04 -26.65
CA ASN A 99 4.05 -31.41 -25.35
C ASN A 99 5.18 -30.36 -25.40
N LEU A 100 5.30 -29.66 -26.54
CA LEU A 100 6.31 -28.62 -26.75
C LEU A 100 5.71 -27.25 -26.47
N ILE A 101 6.45 -26.39 -25.76
CA ILE A 101 6.08 -24.99 -25.60
C ILE A 101 6.25 -24.28 -26.94
N VAL A 102 5.15 -23.75 -27.48
CA VAL A 102 5.15 -23.08 -28.80
C VAL A 102 5.15 -21.55 -28.69
N ALA A 103 4.68 -21.00 -27.56
CA ALA A 103 4.72 -19.58 -27.28
C ALA A 103 4.75 -19.33 -25.76
N VAL A 104 5.45 -18.28 -25.35
CA VAL A 104 5.47 -17.74 -23.99
C VAL A 104 5.37 -16.23 -24.10
N ASP A 105 4.52 -15.62 -23.27
CA ASP A 105 4.41 -14.17 -23.18
C ASP A 105 4.21 -13.72 -21.73
N LEU A 106 4.48 -12.44 -21.48
CA LEU A 106 4.37 -11.78 -20.17
C LEU A 106 3.40 -10.61 -20.28
N THR A 107 2.46 -10.53 -19.35
CA THR A 107 1.54 -9.40 -19.23
C THR A 107 1.69 -8.74 -17.86
N THR A 108 1.48 -7.41 -17.82
CA THR A 108 1.47 -6.62 -16.58
C THR A 108 0.06 -6.36 -16.07
N GLU A 109 -0.97 -6.86 -16.76
CA GLU A 109 -2.35 -6.76 -16.32
C GLU A 109 -2.58 -7.59 -15.04
N GLU A 110 -3.34 -7.01 -14.11
CA GLU A 110 -3.63 -7.63 -12.80
C GLU A 110 -4.42 -8.95 -12.91
N THR A 111 -5.05 -9.20 -14.06
CA THR A 111 -5.79 -10.42 -14.38
C THR A 111 -5.58 -10.81 -15.85
N ASP A 112 -5.45 -12.11 -16.10
CA ASP A 112 -5.38 -12.74 -17.42
C ASP A 112 -6.75 -13.04 -18.04
N TYR A 113 -7.85 -12.61 -17.40
CA TYR A 113 -9.19 -12.89 -17.87
C TYR A 113 -9.42 -12.31 -19.28
N HIS A 114 -9.96 -13.13 -20.17
CA HIS A 114 -10.17 -12.81 -21.60
C HIS A 114 -8.90 -12.58 -22.45
N GLN A 115 -7.70 -12.87 -21.95
CA GLN A 115 -6.48 -12.69 -22.74
C GLN A 115 -6.13 -13.90 -23.64
N LEU A 116 -6.72 -15.05 -23.35
CA LEU A 116 -6.59 -16.25 -24.18
C LEU A 116 -7.83 -16.44 -25.05
N ILE A 117 -7.63 -16.54 -26.35
CA ILE A 117 -8.67 -17.03 -27.28
C ILE A 117 -8.93 -18.51 -27.01
N ARG A 118 -10.20 -18.91 -26.95
CA ARG A 118 -10.53 -20.34 -26.97
C ARG A 118 -10.18 -20.89 -28.34
N SER A 119 -9.40 -21.97 -28.38
CA SER A 119 -9.27 -22.78 -29.58
C SER A 119 -10.67 -23.25 -29.98
N ASN A 120 -11.18 -22.79 -31.13
CA ASN A 120 -12.34 -23.39 -31.75
C ASN A 120 -11.92 -24.80 -32.19
N GLY A 121 -12.38 -25.80 -31.44
CA GLY A 121 -12.29 -27.21 -31.84
C GLY A 121 -13.22 -27.53 -32.99
#